data_AF-A0A533Y155-F1
#
_entry.id   AF-A0A533Y155-F1
#
_cell.length_a   1.000
_cell.length_b   1.000
_cell.length_c   1.000
_cell.angle_alpha   90.00
_cell.angle_beta   90.00
_cell.angle_gamma   90.00
#
_symmetry.space_group_name_H-M   'P 1'
#
loop_
_entity.id
_entity.type
_entity.pdbx_description
1 polymer ?
#
loop_
_entity_poly.entity_id
_entity_poly.type
_entity_poly.pdbx_seq_one_letter_code
_entity_poly.pdbx_strand_id
1 'polypeptide(L)'
;MVWSDYDAWPIGSLSFSQTFFSDDYETIQHKLYAILLLCVGFVKVFRRMGRARHPAWGAPLPVLALFGGLMLFLHSHSAHPSAAAIAIHHSVMGTTAILAGMCKLADNPFQTLALSGDRVTGARSSWGLAWSARILLIGVLLLIYAE
;
A
#
# COMPACT_ATOMS: atom_id res chain seq x y z
N MET A 1 6.82 -0.53 -11.70
CA MET A 1 6.28 -1.01 -12.98
C MET A 1 7.36 -0.99 -14.04
N VAL A 2 7.76 0.15 -14.62
CA VAL A 2 8.80 0.11 -15.67
C VAL A 2 10.18 -0.21 -15.08
N TRP A 3 10.53 0.37 -13.93
CA TRP A 3 11.86 0.21 -13.31
C TRP A 3 11.95 -0.87 -12.22
N SER A 4 10.84 -1.55 -11.90
CA SER A 4 10.85 -2.70 -10.97
C SER A 4 11.29 -3.98 -11.66
N ASP A 5 11.16 -4.04 -12.99
CA ASP A 5 11.39 -5.25 -13.78
C ASP A 5 12.29 -4.86 -14.96
N TYR A 6 13.61 -4.99 -14.81
CA TYR A 6 14.57 -4.47 -15.81
C TYR A 6 14.46 -5.14 -17.17
N ASP A 7 13.93 -6.37 -17.23
CA ASP A 7 13.67 -7.08 -18.48
C ASP A 7 12.35 -6.65 -19.15
N ALA A 8 11.48 -5.92 -18.46
CA ALA A 8 10.16 -5.53 -18.95
C ALA A 8 10.21 -4.45 -20.03
N TRP A 9 9.28 -4.53 -20.98
CA TRP A 9 9.01 -3.48 -21.95
C TRP A 9 8.59 -2.17 -21.25
N PRO A 10 9.02 -0.97 -21.70
CA PRO A 10 9.78 -0.70 -22.93
C PRO A 10 11.31 -0.65 -22.77
N ILE A 11 11.84 -0.89 -21.56
CA ILE A 11 13.26 -0.67 -21.27
C ILE A 11 14.11 -1.93 -21.47
N GLY A 12 13.53 -3.10 -21.27
CA GLY A 12 14.20 -4.39 -21.29
C GLY A 12 14.00 -5.19 -22.57
N SER A 13 14.37 -6.46 -22.50
CA SER A 13 14.39 -7.39 -23.63
C SER A 13 13.02 -8.00 -23.96
N LEU A 14 12.08 -8.01 -23.01
CA LEU A 14 10.75 -8.58 -23.20
C LEU A 14 9.90 -7.70 -24.13
N SER A 15 9.08 -8.34 -24.95
CA SER A 15 8.04 -7.64 -25.72
C SER A 15 6.91 -7.15 -24.83
N PHE A 16 6.04 -6.28 -25.37
CA PHE A 16 4.84 -5.81 -24.67
C PHE A 16 3.95 -6.97 -24.20
N SER A 17 3.69 -7.97 -25.05
CA SER A 17 2.82 -9.11 -24.69
C SER A 17 3.43 -9.97 -23.59
N GLN A 18 4.73 -10.27 -23.68
CA GLN A 18 5.45 -11.01 -22.63
C GLN A 18 5.48 -10.26 -21.31
N THR A 19 5.66 -8.94 -21.35
CA THR A 19 5.61 -8.11 -20.15
C THR A 19 4.20 -8.09 -19.58
N PHE A 20 3.18 -7.84 -20.40
CA PHE A 20 1.80 -7.66 -19.94
C PHE A 20 1.19 -8.96 -19.40
N PHE A 21 1.38 -10.06 -20.13
CA PHE A 21 0.92 -11.41 -19.79
C PHE A 21 2.04 -12.27 -19.19
N SER A 22 2.98 -11.66 -18.47
CA SER A 22 4.08 -12.37 -17.83
C SER A 22 3.58 -13.48 -16.90
N ASP A 23 4.18 -14.66 -17.02
CA ASP A 23 3.98 -15.80 -16.13
C ASP A 23 4.94 -15.78 -14.92
N ASP A 24 5.87 -14.80 -14.89
CA ASP A 24 6.78 -14.61 -13.78
C ASP A 24 6.04 -14.05 -12.55
N TYR A 25 6.20 -14.71 -11.42
CA TYR A 25 5.45 -14.40 -10.20
C TYR A 25 5.87 -13.06 -9.61
N GLU A 26 7.15 -12.71 -9.67
CA GLU A 26 7.70 -11.45 -9.18
C GLU A 26 7.09 -10.27 -9.97
N THR A 27 7.11 -10.36 -11.30
CA THR A 27 6.47 -9.39 -12.21
C THR A 27 4.98 -9.23 -11.93
N ILE A 28 4.26 -10.34 -11.68
CA ILE A 28 2.82 -10.29 -11.34
C ILE A 28 2.60 -9.57 -10.00
N GLN A 29 3.42 -9.84 -8.99
CA GLN A 29 3.36 -9.18 -7.69
C GLN A 29 3.60 -7.66 -7.83
N HIS A 30 4.58 -7.23 -8.63
CA HIS A 30 4.83 -5.80 -8.90
C HIS A 30 3.61 -5.09 -9.50
N LYS A 31 2.92 -5.73 -10.45
CA LYS A 31 1.67 -5.21 -11.02
C LYS A 31 0.57 -5.09 -9.98
N LEU A 32 0.43 -6.10 -9.13
CA LEU A 32 -0.55 -6.10 -8.05
C LEU A 32 -0.27 -4.97 -7.05
N TYR A 33 1.00 -4.70 -6.72
CA TYR A 33 1.37 -3.56 -5.86
C TYR A 33 1.03 -2.22 -6.50
N ALA A 34 1.27 -2.05 -7.79
CA ALA A 34 0.90 -0.83 -8.50
C ALA A 34 -0.63 -0.60 -8.48
N ILE A 35 -1.42 -1.64 -8.73
CA ILE A 35 -2.89 -1.57 -8.64
C ILE A 35 -3.32 -1.21 -7.22
N LEU A 36 -2.71 -1.81 -6.20
CA LEU A 36 -3.01 -1.52 -4.80
C LEU A 36 -2.74 -0.04 -4.46
N LEU A 37 -1.60 0.49 -4.87
CA LEU A 37 -1.25 1.91 -4.67
C LEU A 37 -2.21 2.85 -5.41
N LEU A 38 -2.61 2.51 -6.63
CA LEU A 38 -3.62 3.26 -7.38
C LEU A 38 -4.97 3.24 -6.66
N CYS A 39 -5.39 2.11 -6.12
CA CYS A 39 -6.61 2.00 -5.31
C CYS A 39 -6.55 2.89 -4.06
N VAL A 40 -5.42 2.90 -3.33
CA VAL A 40 -5.22 3.79 -2.18
C VAL A 40 -5.35 5.26 -2.58
N GLY A 41 -4.67 5.67 -3.65
CA GLY A 41 -4.72 7.03 -4.17
C GLY A 41 -6.14 7.42 -4.61
N PHE A 42 -6.81 6.53 -5.35
CA PHE A 42 -8.18 6.73 -5.82
C PHE A 42 -9.16 6.91 -4.65
N VAL A 43 -9.14 6.00 -3.66
CA VAL A 43 -10.00 6.10 -2.47
C VAL A 43 -9.76 7.43 -1.75
N LYS A 44 -8.50 7.86 -1.61
CA LYS A 44 -8.15 9.11 -0.94
C LYS A 44 -8.70 10.33 -1.67
N VAL A 45 -8.53 10.41 -3.00
CA VAL A 45 -9.06 11.49 -3.85
C VAL A 45 -10.59 11.48 -3.85
N PHE A 46 -11.20 10.31 -3.99
CA PHE A 46 -12.66 10.14 -3.99
C PHE A 46 -13.31 10.59 -2.68
N ARG A 47 -12.69 10.25 -1.55
CA ARG A 47 -13.08 10.74 -0.21
C ARG A 47 -12.90 12.25 -0.08
N ARG A 48 -11.79 12.80 -0.60
CA ARG A 48 -11.51 14.25 -0.54
C ARG A 48 -12.51 15.08 -1.34
N MET A 49 -13.02 14.55 -2.45
CA MET A 49 -14.08 15.17 -3.25
C MET A 49 -15.48 15.10 -2.60
N GLY A 50 -15.61 14.50 -1.41
CA GLY A 50 -16.91 14.38 -0.73
C GLY A 50 -17.89 13.41 -1.39
N ARG A 51 -17.42 12.58 -2.33
CA ARG A 51 -18.22 11.57 -3.05
C ARG A 51 -18.39 10.27 -2.26
N ALA A 52 -17.66 10.12 -1.16
CA ALA A 52 -17.62 8.94 -0.31
C ALA A 52 -18.52 9.07 0.93
N ARG A 53 -19.82 9.30 0.74
CA ARG A 53 -20.76 9.58 1.85
C ARG A 53 -21.22 8.32 2.59
N HIS A 54 -21.16 7.16 1.95
CA HIS A 54 -21.59 5.89 2.54
C HIS A 54 -20.58 5.41 3.60
N PRO A 55 -21.01 4.89 4.77
CA PRO A 55 -20.12 4.42 5.83
C PRO A 55 -19.07 3.40 5.39
N ALA A 56 -19.41 2.53 4.42
CA ALA A 56 -18.48 1.55 3.85
C ALA A 56 -17.18 2.15 3.31
N TRP A 57 -17.15 3.44 2.97
CA TRP A 57 -15.92 4.11 2.53
C TRP A 57 -14.88 4.28 3.64
N GLY A 58 -15.21 4.01 4.91
CA GLY A 58 -14.27 3.97 6.03
C GLY A 58 -13.25 2.83 5.94
N ALA A 59 -13.65 1.67 5.41
CA ALA A 59 -12.88 0.43 5.42
C ALA A 59 -11.67 0.38 4.45
N PRO A 60 -11.73 0.90 3.21
CA PRO A 60 -10.73 0.56 2.20
C PRO A 60 -9.30 0.96 2.57
N LEU A 61 -9.07 2.15 3.14
CA LEU A 61 -7.72 2.61 3.46
C LEU A 61 -6.98 1.71 4.48
N PRO A 62 -7.55 1.38 5.65
CA PRO A 62 -6.90 0.45 6.57
C PRO A 62 -6.77 -0.96 6.00
N VAL A 63 -7.78 -1.46 5.27
CA VAL A 63 -7.73 -2.79 4.65
C VAL A 63 -6.61 -2.88 3.63
N LEU A 64 -6.50 -1.89 2.74
CA LEU A 64 -5.42 -1.84 1.74
C LEU A 64 -4.04 -1.70 2.39
N ALA A 65 -3.92 -0.94 3.49
CA ALA A 65 -2.66 -0.81 4.22
C ALA A 65 -2.24 -2.13 4.90
N LEU A 66 -3.19 -2.84 5.52
CA LEU A 66 -2.93 -4.15 6.13
C LEU A 66 -2.56 -5.20 5.08
N PHE A 67 -3.33 -5.27 3.99
CA PHE A 67 -3.11 -6.23 2.92
C PHE A 67 -1.80 -5.97 2.19
N GLY A 68 -1.53 -4.72 1.77
CA GLY A 68 -0.27 -4.35 1.14
C GLY A 68 0.92 -4.56 2.08
N GLY A 69 0.77 -4.24 3.36
CA GLY A 69 1.80 -4.50 4.38
C GLY A 69 2.12 -5.98 4.54
N LEU A 70 1.11 -6.85 4.56
CA LEU A 70 1.30 -8.30 4.62
C LEU A 70 1.99 -8.83 3.36
N MET A 71 1.58 -8.36 2.18
CA MET A 71 2.19 -8.82 0.93
C MET A 71 3.67 -8.49 0.84
N LEU A 72 4.12 -7.35 1.39
CA LEU A 72 5.55 -7.02 1.43
C LEU A 72 6.39 -8.05 2.20
N PHE A 73 5.83 -8.74 3.21
CA PHE A 73 6.53 -9.84 3.88
C PHE A 73 6.56 -11.14 3.05
N LEU A 74 5.60 -11.30 2.14
CA LEU A 74 5.45 -12.49 1.31
C LEU A 74 6.14 -12.35 -0.06
N HIS A 75 6.75 -11.20 -0.32
CA HIS A 75 7.48 -10.90 -1.54
C HIS A 75 8.97 -11.15 -1.35
N SER A 76 9.64 -11.67 -2.39
CA SER A 76 11.05 -12.02 -2.30
C SER A 76 11.73 -11.88 -3.66
N HIS A 77 12.95 -11.34 -3.67
CA HIS A 77 13.82 -11.25 -4.85
C HIS A 77 14.99 -12.23 -4.73
N SER A 78 14.71 -13.54 -4.75
CA SER A 78 15.71 -14.57 -4.38
C SER A 78 16.95 -14.60 -5.29
N ALA A 79 16.86 -14.08 -6.52
CA ALA A 79 17.96 -14.03 -7.48
C ALA A 79 18.74 -12.70 -7.46
N HIS A 80 18.33 -11.70 -6.68
CA HIS A 80 18.91 -10.36 -6.72
C HIS A 80 20.16 -10.22 -5.83
N PRO A 81 21.26 -9.58 -6.28
CA PRO A 81 22.47 -9.40 -5.47
C PRO A 81 22.24 -8.66 -4.15
N SER A 82 21.24 -7.78 -4.08
CA SER A 82 20.86 -7.03 -2.87
C SER A 82 19.61 -7.57 -2.17
N ALA A 83 19.20 -8.82 -2.45
CA ALA A 83 17.97 -9.44 -1.92
C ALA A 83 17.79 -9.26 -0.40
N ALA A 84 18.86 -9.40 0.38
CA ALA A 84 18.81 -9.24 1.83
C ALA A 84 18.48 -7.80 2.26
N ALA A 85 19.06 -6.80 1.59
CA ALA A 85 18.78 -5.40 1.87
C ALA A 85 17.33 -5.05 1.47
N ILE A 86 16.89 -5.53 0.30
CA ILE A 86 15.52 -5.36 -0.18
C ILE A 86 14.51 -5.97 0.82
N ALA A 87 14.78 -7.19 1.30
CA ALA A 87 13.93 -7.87 2.28
C ALA A 87 13.81 -7.09 3.61
N ILE A 88 14.88 -6.43 4.06
CA ILE A 88 14.84 -5.54 5.24
C ILE A 88 13.96 -4.32 4.94
N HIS A 89 14.13 -3.69 3.78
CA HIS A 89 13.29 -2.55 3.37
C HIS A 89 11.82 -2.93 3.29
N HIS A 90 11.49 -4.08 2.67
CA HIS A 90 10.14 -4.64 2.64
C HIS A 90 9.59 -4.89 4.04
N SER A 91 10.40 -5.46 4.93
CA SER A 91 9.98 -5.71 6.32
C SER A 91 9.65 -4.40 7.06
N VAL A 92 10.50 -3.38 6.93
CA VAL A 92 10.27 -2.06 7.55
C VAL A 92 9.02 -1.38 6.98
N MET A 93 8.86 -1.37 5.65
CA MET A 93 7.68 -0.81 4.99
C MET A 93 6.41 -1.58 5.35
N GLY A 94 6.48 -2.91 5.37
CA GLY A 94 5.39 -3.82 5.72
C GLY A 94 4.91 -3.62 7.15
N THR A 95 5.83 -3.60 8.12
CA THR A 95 5.50 -3.28 9.52
C THR A 95 4.86 -1.90 9.64
N THR A 96 5.43 -0.89 8.96
CA THR A 96 4.91 0.48 9.01
C THR A 96 3.50 0.57 8.43
N ALA A 97 3.22 -0.13 7.33
CA ALA A 97 1.91 -0.19 6.70
C ALA A 97 0.86 -0.89 7.58
N ILE A 98 1.24 -2.01 8.20
CA ILE A 98 0.36 -2.71 9.15
C ILE A 98 0.02 -1.81 10.34
N LEU A 99 1.03 -1.17 10.94
CA LEU A 99 0.83 -0.24 12.05
C LEU A 99 -0.03 0.97 11.64
N ALA A 100 0.11 1.46 10.40
CA ALA A 100 -0.75 2.50 9.87
C ALA A 100 -2.21 1.99 9.84
N GLY A 101 -2.47 0.84 9.20
CA GLY A 101 -3.79 0.24 9.14
C GLY A 101 -4.44 0.08 10.53
N MET A 102 -3.68 -0.42 11.50
CA MET A 102 -4.13 -0.56 12.88
C MET A 102 -4.45 0.79 13.54
N CYS A 103 -3.62 1.81 13.35
CA CYS A 103 -3.94 3.15 13.86
C CYS A 103 -5.19 3.74 13.23
N LYS A 104 -5.45 3.46 11.96
CA LYS A 104 -6.68 3.95 11.32
C LYS A 104 -7.92 3.22 11.83
N LEU A 105 -7.80 1.92 12.14
CA LEU A 105 -8.86 1.17 12.83
C LEU A 105 -9.08 1.71 14.25
N ALA A 106 -8.03 1.99 15.01
CA ALA A 106 -8.12 2.52 16.37
C ALA A 106 -8.72 3.95 16.44
N ASP A 107 -8.50 4.76 15.40
CA ASP A 107 -9.02 6.12 15.29
C ASP A 107 -10.56 6.16 15.27
N ASN A 108 -11.20 5.25 14.54
CA ASN A 108 -12.66 5.16 14.49
C ASN A 108 -13.12 3.75 14.05
N PRO A 109 -13.11 2.75 14.94
CA PRO A 109 -13.30 1.35 14.56
C PRO A 109 -14.70 1.08 14.00
N PHE A 110 -15.73 1.70 14.59
CA PHE A 110 -17.12 1.53 14.17
C PHE A 110 -17.36 2.11 12.77
N GLN A 111 -16.93 3.36 12.52
CA GLN A 111 -17.03 3.95 11.18
C GLN A 111 -16.18 3.19 10.14
N THR A 112 -15.00 2.71 10.55
CA THR A 112 -14.08 2.00 9.65
C THR A 112 -14.60 0.63 9.26
N LEU A 113 -15.25 -0.09 10.18
CA LEU A 113 -15.86 -1.39 9.93
C LEU A 113 -17.30 -1.28 9.42
N ALA A 114 -17.78 -0.07 9.12
CA ALA A 114 -19.18 0.21 8.78
C ALA A 114 -20.20 -0.33 9.80
N LEU A 115 -19.79 -0.46 11.05
CA LEU A 115 -20.64 -0.81 12.18
C LEU A 115 -21.31 0.49 12.67
N SER A 116 -22.64 0.50 12.75
CA SER A 116 -23.39 1.66 13.26
C SER A 116 -22.93 2.00 14.68
N GLY A 117 -22.27 3.15 14.84
CA GLY A 117 -21.81 3.68 16.12
C GLY A 117 -21.81 5.20 16.08
N ASP A 118 -22.11 5.82 17.21
CA ASP A 118 -22.24 7.27 17.32
C ASP A 118 -20.96 8.00 16.88
N ARG A 119 -21.17 9.13 16.18
CA ARG A 119 -20.09 9.99 15.72
C ARG A 119 -19.44 10.69 16.91
N VAL A 120 -18.23 10.29 17.28
CA VAL A 120 -17.32 11.21 17.98
C VAL A 120 -16.61 12.05 16.93
N THR A 121 -17.32 13.05 16.41
CA THR A 121 -16.72 14.12 15.60
C THR A 121 -16.11 15.17 16.52
N GLY A 122 -14.80 15.41 16.44
CA GLY A 122 -14.25 16.72 16.81
C GLY A 122 -12.93 16.78 17.59
N ALA A 123 -12.38 15.68 18.10
CA ALA A 123 -11.08 15.73 18.78
C ALA A 123 -9.92 15.42 17.82
N ARG A 124 -8.81 16.17 17.90
CA ARG A 124 -7.53 15.78 17.28
C ARG A 124 -7.12 14.42 17.87
N SER A 125 -7.35 13.35 17.12
CA SER A 125 -6.98 11.99 17.52
C SER A 125 -5.47 11.78 17.33
N SER A 126 -4.78 11.37 18.39
CA SER A 126 -3.37 10.95 18.32
C SER A 126 -3.19 9.79 17.33
N TRP A 127 -4.19 8.90 17.22
CA TRP A 127 -4.22 7.80 16.25
C TRP A 127 -4.33 8.29 14.80
N GLY A 128 -5.15 9.31 14.54
CA GLY A 128 -5.26 9.94 13.22
C GLY A 128 -3.96 10.64 12.78
N LEU A 129 -3.25 11.27 13.72
CA LEU A 129 -1.93 11.82 13.47
C LEU A 129 -0.90 10.71 13.22
N ALA A 130 -0.90 9.66 14.04
CA ALA A 130 0.00 8.52 13.91
C ALA A 130 -0.21 7.74 12.61
N TRP A 131 -1.44 7.65 12.11
CA TRP A 131 -1.75 7.19 10.74
C TRP A 131 -1.04 8.05 9.70
N SER A 132 -1.27 9.37 9.76
CA SER A 132 -0.75 10.31 8.77
C SER A 132 0.78 10.32 8.73
N ALA A 133 1.42 10.28 9.90
CA ALA A 133 2.86 10.20 10.04
C ALA A 133 3.44 8.92 9.43
N ARG A 134 2.81 7.77 9.65
CA ARG A 134 3.28 6.49 9.08
C ARG A 134 3.09 6.41 7.57
N ILE A 135 1.98 6.94 7.03
CA ILE A 135 1.79 7.02 5.58
C ILE A 135 2.85 7.92 4.93
N LEU A 136 3.20 9.05 5.57
CA LEU A 136 4.29 9.90 5.11
C LEU A 136 5.64 9.17 5.20
N LEU A 137 5.90 8.45 6.29
CA LEU A 137 7.12 7.64 6.44
C LEU A 137 7.25 6.60 5.32
N ILE A 138 6.18 5.86 4.98
CA ILE A 138 6.19 4.92 3.85
C ILE A 138 6.51 5.66 2.55
N GLY A 139 5.90 6.84 2.32
CA GLY A 139 6.21 7.65 1.16
C GLY A 139 7.69 8.03 1.07
N VAL A 140 8.31 8.42 2.19
CA VAL A 140 9.74 8.72 2.26
C VAL A 140 10.59 7.47 2.02
N LEU A 141 10.23 6.34 2.65
CA LEU A 141 10.93 5.06 2.45
C LEU A 141 10.90 4.65 0.97
N LEU A 142 9.78 4.82 0.28
CA LEU A 142 9.65 4.53 -1.16
C LEU A 142 10.50 5.44 -2.05
N LEU A 143 10.85 6.65 -1.62
CA LEU A 143 11.73 7.55 -2.38
C LEU A 143 13.22 7.19 -2.24
N ILE A 144 13.58 6.54 -1.14
CA ILE A 144 14.97 6.14 -0.83
C ILE A 144 15.21 4.68 -1.24
N TYR A 145 14.14 3.88 -1.25
CA TYR A 145 14.15 2.50 -1.67
C TYR A 145 14.52 2.39 -3.16
N ALA A 146 15.44 1.47 -3.44
CA ALA A 146 15.77 1.02 -4.77
C ALA A 146 15.71 -0.51 -4.77
N GLU A 147 15.04 -1.02 -5.79
CA GLU A 147 14.94 -2.45 -6.10
C GLU A 147 16.04 -2.83 -7.09
#